data_AF-A0A643BT76-F1
#
_entry.id   AF-A0A643BT76-F1
#
_cell.length_a   1.000
_cell.length_b   1.000
_cell.length_c   1.000
_cell.angle_alpha   90.00
_cell.angle_beta   90.00
_cell.angle_gamma   90.00
#
_symmetry.space_group_name_H-M   'P 1'
#
loop_
_entity.id
_entity.type
_entity.pdbx_description
1 polymer ?
#
loop_
_entity_poly.entity_id
_entity_poly.type
_entity_poly.pdbx_seq_one_letter_code
_entity_poly.pdbx_strand_id
1 'polypeptide(L)'
;MNVYETTEFDQLRRLSTPPSSNVNSIYHTVWKFFCRDHFGWREYPESVIRLIEEANSRGLKEVRFMMWNNHYILHNSFFRREIKRRPLFRSCFILLPYLQTLGGVPTQAPPPLEATSSSQIICPDGVTSANFYPETWVYMHPSQDFIQVPVSAEDKSYRIIYNLFHKTVPEFKYRILQILRVQNQFLWEKYKRKKEYMNRKMFGRDRIINERHLFHGTSQDVVDGICKHNFDPRVCGKHATMFGQGSYFAKKASYSHNFSKKSSKGVHFMFLAKVLTGRYTMGSHGMRRPP
;
A
#
# COMPACT_ATOMS: atom_id res chain seq x y z
N MET A 1 -14.96 28.89 17.49
CA MET A 1 -15.28 27.51 17.89
C MET A 1 -14.10 26.66 17.45
N ASN A 2 -13.24 26.26 18.39
CA ASN A 2 -12.00 25.55 18.06
C ASN A 2 -12.31 24.07 17.85
N VAL A 3 -12.31 23.66 16.59
CA VAL A 3 -12.51 22.28 16.16
C VAL A 3 -11.13 21.67 15.90
N TYR A 4 -10.74 20.72 16.74
CA TYR A 4 -9.53 19.93 16.53
C TYR A 4 -9.86 18.78 15.55
N GLU A 5 -9.90 19.10 14.26
CA GLU A 5 -10.01 18.13 13.14
C GLU A 5 -8.69 18.10 12.36
N THR A 6 -8.25 16.91 11.96
CA THR A 6 -6.97 16.67 11.29
C THR A 6 -6.86 17.47 9.98
N THR A 7 -5.96 18.44 9.94
CA THR A 7 -5.98 19.61 9.04
C THR A 7 -5.72 19.34 7.56
N GLU A 8 -5.09 18.23 7.15
CA GLU A 8 -4.69 18.07 5.73
C GLU A 8 -5.84 17.62 4.81
N PHE A 9 -6.68 16.66 5.22
CA PHE A 9 -7.66 16.04 4.30
C PHE A 9 -9.05 16.64 4.33
N ASP A 10 -9.42 17.31 5.44
CA ASP A 10 -10.70 18.01 5.55
C ASP A 10 -10.69 19.37 4.83
N GLN A 11 -9.52 19.90 4.49
CA GLN A 11 -9.35 21.16 3.76
C GLN A 11 -9.12 20.97 2.25
N LEU A 12 -8.96 19.74 1.77
CA LEU A 12 -8.77 19.43 0.35
C LEU A 12 -10.08 19.65 -0.44
N ARG A 13 -10.25 20.86 -0.98
CA ARG A 13 -11.31 21.20 -1.93
C ARG A 13 -10.78 20.97 -3.35
N ARG A 14 -11.30 19.96 -4.06
CA ARG A 14 -11.02 19.77 -5.49
C ARG A 14 -11.59 20.98 -6.26
N LEU A 15 -10.76 21.70 -7.00
CA LEU A 15 -11.24 22.65 -8.02
C LEU A 15 -12.06 21.85 -9.03
N SER A 16 -13.32 22.25 -9.24
CA SER A 16 -14.29 21.49 -10.05
C SER A 16 -13.71 21.16 -11.43
N THR A 17 -13.66 19.88 -11.78
CA THR A 17 -13.48 19.49 -13.19
C THR A 17 -14.81 19.69 -13.92
N PRO A 18 -14.79 20.16 -15.18
CA PRO A 18 -15.99 20.18 -16.01
C PRO A 18 -16.63 18.79 -16.03
N PRO A 19 -17.96 18.67 -16.01
CA PRO A 19 -18.62 17.37 -16.11
C PRO A 19 -18.23 16.71 -17.44
N SER A 20 -17.38 15.67 -17.38
CA SER A 20 -17.11 14.85 -18.56
C SER A 20 -18.21 13.80 -18.66
N SER A 21 -18.91 13.75 -19.80
CA SER A 21 -19.89 12.71 -20.13
C SER A 21 -19.29 11.29 -20.22
N ASN A 22 -17.96 11.17 -20.21
CA ASN A 22 -17.26 9.90 -20.16
C ASN A 22 -17.04 9.44 -18.70
N VAL A 23 -17.86 8.48 -18.26
CA VAL A 23 -17.80 7.85 -16.92
C VAL A 23 -16.44 7.20 -16.64
N ASN A 24 -15.67 6.85 -17.67
CA ASN A 24 -14.33 6.25 -17.55
C ASN A 24 -13.18 7.27 -17.54
N SER A 25 -13.49 8.57 -17.54
CA SER A 25 -12.47 9.61 -17.41
C SER A 25 -11.90 9.63 -15.99
N ILE A 26 -10.58 9.64 -15.83
CA ILE A 26 -9.95 9.80 -14.49
C ILE A 26 -10.30 11.16 -13.86
N TYR A 27 -10.74 12.11 -14.68
CA TYR A 27 -11.18 13.44 -14.26
C TYR A 27 -12.64 13.45 -13.77
N HIS A 28 -13.44 12.40 -14.05
CA HIS A 28 -14.80 12.27 -13.54
C HIS A 28 -14.79 12.25 -12.01
N THR A 29 -15.60 13.13 -11.40
CA THR A 29 -15.74 13.17 -9.93
C THR A 29 -16.58 11.97 -9.50
N VAL A 30 -15.93 10.97 -8.91
CA VAL A 30 -16.63 9.92 -8.19
C VAL A 30 -16.99 10.47 -6.82
N TRP A 31 -18.28 10.48 -6.47
CA TRP A 31 -18.75 10.92 -5.16
C TRP A 31 -18.85 9.72 -4.22
N LYS A 32 -18.39 9.90 -2.99
CA LYS A 32 -18.58 8.95 -1.90
C LYS A 32 -19.50 9.55 -0.85
N PHE A 33 -20.42 8.74 -0.36
CA PHE A 33 -21.36 9.14 0.68
C PHE A 33 -20.95 8.50 1.99
N PHE A 34 -20.95 9.30 3.05
CA PHE A 34 -20.62 8.87 4.40
C PHE A 34 -21.79 9.18 5.33
N CYS A 35 -22.12 8.26 6.23
CA CYS A 35 -23.02 8.51 7.34
C CYS A 35 -22.25 8.59 8.64
N ARG A 36 -22.72 9.45 9.54
CA ARG A 36 -22.23 9.51 10.91
C ARG A 36 -22.89 8.43 11.76
N ASP A 37 -22.08 7.60 12.42
CA ASP A 37 -22.49 6.66 13.46
C ASP A 37 -21.87 7.06 14.82
N HIS A 38 -22.14 6.29 15.88
CA HIS A 38 -21.59 6.54 17.23
C HIS A 38 -20.06 6.42 17.28
N PHE A 39 -19.43 5.79 16.29
CA PHE A 39 -18.00 5.52 16.22
C PHE A 39 -17.28 6.39 15.17
N GLY A 40 -17.99 7.27 14.45
CA GLY A 40 -17.43 8.23 13.50
C GLY A 40 -18.11 8.22 12.12
N TRP A 41 -17.36 8.58 11.08
CA TRP A 41 -17.83 8.56 9.70
C TRP A 41 -17.63 7.18 9.06
N ARG A 42 -18.69 6.64 8.45
CA ARG A 42 -18.66 5.36 7.76
C ARG A 42 -19.15 5.51 6.32
N GLU A 43 -18.43 4.91 5.38
CA GLU A 43 -18.77 4.95 3.95
C GLU A 43 -19.99 4.08 3.64
N TYR A 44 -20.91 4.59 2.82
CA TYR A 44 -22.00 3.80 2.25
C TYR A 44 -21.48 2.86 1.14
N PRO A 45 -21.94 1.61 1.06
CA PRO A 45 -21.69 0.72 -0.07
C PRO A 45 -22.18 1.34 -1.38
N GLU A 46 -21.50 1.02 -2.47
CA GLU A 46 -21.83 1.48 -3.82
C GLU A 46 -23.29 1.21 -4.21
N SER A 47 -23.86 0.07 -3.79
CA SER A 47 -25.26 -0.26 -4.03
C SER A 47 -26.23 0.73 -3.38
N VAL A 48 -25.90 1.22 -2.18
CA VAL A 48 -26.70 2.22 -1.46
C VAL A 48 -26.53 3.59 -2.11
N ILE A 49 -25.31 3.93 -2.55
CA ILE A 49 -25.05 5.19 -3.26
C ILE A 49 -25.91 5.27 -4.52
N ARG A 50 -25.95 4.22 -5.34
CA ARG A 50 -26.78 4.16 -6.55
C ARG A 50 -28.26 4.36 -6.25
N LEU A 51 -28.77 3.73 -5.19
CA LEU A 51 -30.15 3.90 -4.75
C LEU A 51 -30.45 5.36 -4.36
N ILE A 52 -29.51 6.02 -3.67
CA ILE A 52 -29.66 7.43 -3.28
C ILE A 52 -29.63 8.35 -4.50
N GLU A 53 -28.72 8.12 -5.45
CA GLU A 53 -28.61 8.91 -6.67
C GLU A 53 -29.84 8.75 -7.58
N GLU A 54 -30.33 7.52 -7.73
CA GLU A 54 -31.55 7.22 -8.49
C GLU A 54 -32.80 7.81 -7.83
N ALA A 55 -32.90 7.75 -6.51
CA ALA A 55 -34.00 8.37 -5.80
C ALA A 55 -33.99 9.90 -5.92
N ASN A 56 -32.80 10.52 -5.88
CA ASN A 56 -32.65 11.95 -6.09
C ASN A 56 -33.00 12.37 -7.51
N SER A 57 -32.59 11.61 -8.53
CA SER A 57 -32.94 11.91 -9.93
C SER A 57 -34.45 11.81 -10.18
N ARG A 58 -35.15 10.96 -9.42
CA ARG A 58 -36.61 10.79 -9.44
C ARG A 58 -37.35 11.73 -8.46
N GLY A 59 -36.65 12.58 -7.72
CA GLY A 59 -37.27 13.50 -6.75
C GLY A 59 -37.94 12.81 -5.55
N LEU A 60 -37.53 11.59 -5.21
CA LEU A 60 -38.10 10.85 -4.08
C LEU A 60 -37.69 11.48 -2.75
N LYS A 61 -38.66 11.55 -1.82
CA LYS A 61 -38.45 12.10 -0.47
C LYS A 61 -37.83 11.08 0.49
N GLU A 62 -37.90 9.80 0.16
CA GLU A 62 -37.43 8.69 0.99
C GLU A 62 -36.69 7.64 0.17
N VAL A 63 -35.62 7.09 0.72
CA VAL A 63 -34.87 5.96 0.14
C VAL A 63 -34.75 4.85 1.18
N ARG A 64 -35.21 3.65 0.83
CA ARG A 64 -35.10 2.47 1.69
C ARG A 64 -33.99 1.57 1.18
N PHE A 65 -33.09 1.17 2.06
CA PHE A 65 -31.99 0.28 1.71
C PHE A 65 -31.61 -0.62 2.89
N MET A 66 -31.00 -1.76 2.58
CA MET A 66 -30.45 -2.66 3.58
C MET A 66 -28.93 -2.47 3.69
N MET A 67 -28.43 -2.39 4.91
CA MET A 67 -26.99 -2.41 5.19
C MET A 67 -26.71 -3.20 6.45
N TRP A 68 -25.67 -4.05 6.43
CA TRP A 68 -25.23 -4.77 7.63
C TRP A 68 -26.39 -5.48 8.35
N ASN A 69 -27.28 -6.11 7.56
CA ASN A 69 -28.49 -6.82 8.00
C ASN A 69 -29.58 -5.98 8.67
N ASN A 70 -29.49 -4.64 8.58
CA ASN A 70 -30.51 -3.73 9.09
C ASN A 70 -31.19 -2.99 7.94
N HIS A 71 -32.48 -2.70 8.09
CA HIS A 71 -33.25 -1.85 7.19
C HIS A 71 -33.10 -0.39 7.60
N TYR A 72 -32.78 0.47 6.63
CA TYR A 72 -32.67 1.92 6.81
C TYR A 72 -33.66 2.63 5.91
N ILE A 73 -34.16 3.76 6.41
CA ILE A 73 -34.95 4.72 5.65
C ILE A 73 -34.21 6.05 5.74
N LEU A 74 -33.83 6.60 4.59
CA LEU A 74 -33.23 7.91 4.48
C LEU A 74 -34.31 8.91 4.03
N HIS A 75 -34.61 9.90 4.87
CA HIS A 75 -35.52 10.99 4.54
C HIS A 75 -34.71 12.19 4.04
N ASN A 76 -35.04 12.69 2.84
CA ASN A 76 -34.35 13.83 2.22
C ASN A 76 -34.63 15.16 2.94
N SER A 77 -35.71 15.21 3.74
CA SER A 77 -36.19 16.41 4.46
C SER A 77 -35.88 16.40 5.96
N PHE A 78 -35.49 15.26 6.54
CA PHE A 78 -35.22 15.11 7.97
C PHE A 78 -34.02 14.19 8.18
N PHE A 79 -32.82 14.76 8.09
CA PHE A 79 -31.60 14.02 8.39
C PHE A 79 -31.53 13.71 9.88
N ARG A 80 -32.04 12.55 10.30
CA ARG A 80 -31.83 12.01 11.67
C ARG A 80 -30.37 11.57 11.89
N ARG A 81 -29.56 11.50 10.82
CA ARG A 81 -28.09 11.31 10.83
C ARG A 81 -27.44 12.22 9.80
N GLU A 82 -26.33 12.84 10.16
CA GLU A 82 -25.55 13.65 9.23
C GLU A 82 -24.99 12.78 8.11
N ILE A 83 -25.32 13.13 6.86
CA ILE A 83 -24.73 12.55 5.66
C ILE A 83 -23.79 13.57 5.05
N LYS A 84 -22.55 13.14 4.75
CA LYS A 84 -21.58 13.94 4.01
C LYS A 84 -21.30 13.28 2.66
N ARG A 85 -21.51 14.04 1.58
CA ARG A 85 -21.05 13.71 0.24
C ARG A 85 -19.65 14.31 0.05
N ARG A 86 -18.65 13.50 -0.26
CA ARG A 86 -17.28 13.95 -0.49
C ARG A 86 -16.77 13.41 -1.83
N PRO A 87 -15.96 14.17 -2.58
CA PRO A 87 -15.30 13.63 -3.75
C PRO A 87 -14.34 12.52 -3.31
N LEU A 88 -14.22 11.46 -4.12
CA LEU A 88 -13.18 10.45 -3.94
C LEU A 88 -11.82 11.14 -4.00
N PHE A 89 -11.10 11.12 -2.89
CA PHE A 89 -9.71 11.56 -2.86
C PHE A 89 -8.89 10.65 -3.79
N ARG A 90 -8.24 11.26 -4.78
CA ARG A 90 -7.19 10.64 -5.58
C ARG A 90 -5.91 11.37 -5.27
N SER A 91 -4.89 10.66 -4.82
CA SER A 91 -3.59 11.26 -4.59
C SER A 91 -3.03 11.91 -5.86
N CYS A 92 -2.19 12.93 -5.68
CA CYS A 92 -1.43 13.53 -6.77
C CYS A 92 -0.58 12.48 -7.52
N PHE A 93 -0.13 11.41 -6.85
CA PHE A 93 0.63 10.33 -7.48
C PHE A 93 -0.19 9.51 -8.49
N ILE A 94 -1.43 9.17 -8.16
CA ILE A 94 -2.34 8.51 -9.12
C ILE A 94 -2.65 9.46 -10.29
N LEU A 95 -2.76 10.75 -9.99
CA LEU A 95 -3.06 11.76 -10.99
C LEU A 95 -1.84 12.17 -11.83
N LEU A 96 -0.60 11.90 -11.38
CA LEU A 96 0.63 12.40 -11.98
C LEU A 96 0.72 12.18 -13.51
N PRO A 97 0.37 11.00 -14.07
CA PRO A 97 0.38 10.80 -15.53
C PRO A 97 -0.61 11.66 -16.31
N TYR A 98 -1.53 12.33 -15.62
CA TYR A 98 -2.64 13.12 -16.15
C TYR A 98 -2.53 14.60 -15.79
N LEU A 99 -1.59 14.99 -14.92
CA LEU A 99 -1.40 16.38 -14.54
C LEU A 99 -0.57 17.09 -15.62
N GLN A 100 -1.12 18.15 -16.18
CA GLN A 100 -0.38 19.08 -17.04
C GLN A 100 0.03 20.28 -16.19
N THR A 101 1.32 20.58 -16.10
CA THR A 101 1.79 21.82 -15.48
C THR A 101 1.61 22.98 -16.47
N LEU A 102 1.27 24.17 -15.97
CA LEU A 102 0.99 25.40 -16.74
C LEU A 102 2.17 25.89 -17.63
N GLY A 103 3.31 25.21 -17.64
CA GLY A 103 4.47 25.48 -18.49
C GLY A 103 4.42 24.86 -19.90
N GLY A 104 3.30 24.24 -20.31
CA GLY A 104 3.08 23.87 -21.72
C GLY A 104 3.95 22.75 -22.29
N VAL A 105 4.83 22.12 -21.51
CA VAL A 105 5.56 20.93 -21.96
C VAL A 105 4.72 19.70 -21.61
N PRO A 106 4.20 18.95 -22.60
CA PRO A 106 3.59 17.66 -22.32
C PRO A 106 4.63 16.78 -21.64
N THR A 107 4.32 16.18 -20.50
CA THR A 107 5.07 15.02 -20.01
C THR A 107 4.79 13.89 -21.00
N GLN A 108 5.50 13.89 -22.12
CA GLN A 108 5.51 12.78 -23.05
C GLN A 108 5.97 11.57 -22.23
N ALA A 109 5.11 10.56 -22.10
CA ALA A 109 5.60 9.24 -21.74
C ALA A 109 6.77 8.95 -22.69
N PRO A 110 7.95 8.54 -22.19
CA PRO A 110 9.05 8.25 -23.08
C PRO A 110 8.56 7.24 -24.12
N PRO A 111 8.85 7.43 -25.42
CA PRO A 111 8.57 6.40 -26.40
C PRO A 111 9.29 5.11 -25.96
N PRO A 112 8.83 3.93 -26.42
CA PRO A 112 9.58 2.70 -26.19
C PRO A 112 10.98 2.92 -26.76
N LEU A 113 12.00 2.89 -25.90
CA LEU A 113 13.38 2.98 -26.34
C LEU A 113 13.65 1.79 -27.24
N GLU A 114 13.71 2.05 -28.56
CA GLU A 114 14.33 1.14 -29.50
C GLU A 114 15.78 0.92 -29.08
N ALA A 115 16.19 -0.34 -29.09
CA ALA A 115 17.53 -0.77 -28.76
C ALA A 115 18.54 -0.05 -29.65
N THR A 116 19.25 0.92 -29.08
CA THR A 116 20.43 1.51 -29.69
C THR A 116 21.65 1.08 -28.92
N SER A 117 22.50 0.37 -29.67
CA SER A 117 23.71 -0.29 -29.25
C SER A 117 24.78 0.67 -28.75
N SER A 118 25.50 0.20 -27.74
CA SER A 118 26.92 0.43 -27.48
C SER A 118 27.35 1.71 -26.74
N SER A 119 27.86 1.49 -25.53
CA SER A 119 29.29 1.73 -25.25
C SER A 119 29.71 0.76 -24.14
N GLN A 120 30.01 -0.48 -24.53
CA GLN A 120 30.66 -1.46 -23.66
C GLN A 120 32.10 -0.99 -23.42
N ILE A 121 32.44 -0.69 -22.17
CA ILE A 121 33.83 -0.77 -21.74
C ILE A 121 34.13 -2.25 -21.60
N ILE A 122 34.82 -2.78 -22.61
CA ILE A 122 35.29 -4.16 -22.68
C ILE A 122 36.43 -4.29 -21.66
N CYS A 123 36.16 -4.97 -20.54
CA CYS A 123 37.20 -5.68 -19.82
C CYS A 123 37.23 -7.11 -20.40
N PRO A 124 38.37 -7.59 -20.92
CA PRO A 124 38.49 -8.98 -21.31
C PRO A 124 38.60 -9.85 -20.05
N ASP A 125 38.05 -11.06 -20.15
CA ASP A 125 38.04 -12.15 -19.17
C ASP A 125 36.96 -12.11 -18.08
N GLY A 126 35.94 -12.98 -18.27
CA GLY A 126 35.12 -13.48 -17.18
C GLY A 126 33.64 -13.64 -17.49
N VAL A 127 33.24 -14.87 -17.87
CA VAL A 127 31.92 -15.49 -17.71
C VAL A 127 30.80 -14.58 -17.18
N THR A 128 29.84 -14.22 -18.04
CA THR A 128 28.67 -13.40 -17.70
C THR A 128 27.82 -14.04 -16.61
N SER A 129 28.10 -13.70 -15.35
CA SER A 129 27.25 -14.03 -14.22
C SER A 129 25.96 -13.21 -14.31
N ALA A 130 24.80 -13.85 -14.17
CA ALA A 130 23.54 -13.14 -14.02
C ALA A 130 23.64 -12.19 -12.81
N ASN A 131 23.27 -10.92 -12.99
CA ASN A 131 23.32 -9.89 -11.94
C ASN A 131 22.73 -10.44 -10.62
N PHE A 132 23.60 -10.69 -9.64
CA PHE A 132 23.25 -11.34 -8.36
C PHE A 132 22.36 -10.43 -7.49
N TYR A 133 22.48 -9.11 -7.70
CA TYR A 133 21.71 -8.06 -7.06
C TYR A 133 20.69 -7.44 -8.03
N PRO A 134 19.57 -6.89 -7.53
CA PRO A 134 18.61 -6.17 -8.37
C PRO A 134 19.27 -4.96 -9.07
N GLU A 135 18.94 -4.74 -10.34
CA GLU A 135 19.47 -3.61 -11.14
C GLU A 135 19.12 -2.24 -10.56
N THR A 136 18.05 -2.16 -9.77
CA THR A 136 17.66 -0.93 -9.08
C THR A 136 18.53 -0.61 -7.87
N TRP A 137 19.47 -1.48 -7.49
CA TRP A 137 20.35 -1.22 -6.35
C TRP A 137 21.47 -0.25 -6.71
N VAL A 138 21.68 0.73 -5.84
CA VAL A 138 22.81 1.66 -5.94
C VAL A 138 24.03 1.10 -5.23
N TYR A 139 25.20 1.67 -5.51
CA TYR A 139 26.44 1.34 -4.81
C TYR A 139 26.28 1.50 -3.29
N MET A 140 26.82 0.54 -2.54
CA MET A 140 26.88 0.54 -1.09
C MET A 140 28.33 0.29 -0.69
N HIS A 141 28.87 1.10 0.21
CA HIS A 141 30.26 0.96 0.63
C HIS A 141 30.43 -0.34 1.43
N PRO A 142 31.52 -1.11 1.27
CA PRO A 142 31.71 -2.41 1.95
C PRO A 142 31.64 -2.36 3.48
N SER A 143 31.87 -1.20 4.10
CA SER A 143 31.78 -1.01 5.55
C SER A 143 30.34 -0.81 6.06
N GLN A 144 29.36 -0.66 5.17
CA GLN A 144 27.96 -0.44 5.54
C GLN A 144 27.23 -1.78 5.60
N ASP A 145 26.57 -2.07 6.72
CA ASP A 145 25.74 -3.28 6.85
C ASP A 145 24.49 -3.22 5.95
N PHE A 146 23.93 -2.02 5.80
CA PHE A 146 22.80 -1.74 4.92
C PHE A 146 22.72 -0.25 4.61
N ILE A 147 21.97 0.09 3.56
CA ILE A 147 21.52 1.46 3.26
C ILE A 147 20.02 1.50 2.98
N GLN A 148 19.41 2.66 3.22
CA GLN A 148 18.02 2.95 2.85
C GLN A 148 18.02 3.96 1.72
N VAL A 149 17.49 3.55 0.57
CA VAL A 149 17.50 4.36 -0.66
C VAL A 149 16.07 4.80 -0.97
N PRO A 150 15.79 6.11 -1.07
CA PRO A 150 14.49 6.59 -1.51
C PRO A 150 14.11 5.98 -2.85
N VAL A 151 12.91 5.42 -2.93
CA VAL A 151 12.33 4.98 -4.20
C VAL A 151 11.67 6.20 -4.85
N SER A 152 12.13 6.58 -6.04
CA SER A 152 11.57 7.73 -6.76
C SER A 152 10.14 7.43 -7.22
N ALA A 153 9.31 8.46 -7.36
CA ALA A 153 7.91 8.32 -7.77
C ALA A 153 7.78 7.81 -9.22
N GLU A 154 8.82 8.02 -10.03
CA GLU A 154 8.96 7.59 -11.41
C GLU A 154 9.33 6.10 -11.52
N ASP A 155 9.89 5.49 -10.47
CA ASP A 155 10.19 4.07 -10.42
C ASP A 155 8.88 3.25 -10.41
N LYS A 156 8.77 2.28 -11.33
CA LYS A 156 7.63 1.35 -11.41
C LYS A 156 7.34 0.68 -10.06
N SER A 157 8.37 0.41 -9.26
CA SER A 157 8.25 -0.19 -7.93
C SER A 157 7.51 0.72 -6.95
N TYR A 158 7.66 2.04 -7.02
CA TYR A 158 6.90 2.98 -6.21
C TYR A 158 5.40 2.78 -6.40
N ARG A 159 4.94 2.77 -7.66
CA ARG A 159 3.53 2.59 -8.00
C ARG A 159 2.99 1.24 -7.53
N ILE A 160 3.78 0.18 -7.63
CA ILE A 160 3.41 -1.15 -7.11
C ILE A 160 3.24 -1.10 -5.60
N ILE A 161 4.20 -0.54 -4.86
CA ILE A 161 4.16 -0.48 -3.39
C ILE A 161 3.00 0.41 -2.92
N TYR A 162 2.81 1.57 -3.56
CA TYR A 162 1.70 2.47 -3.32
C TYR A 162 0.36 1.75 -3.44
N ASN A 163 0.14 1.06 -4.56
CA ASN A 163 -1.09 0.32 -4.82
C ASN A 163 -1.29 -0.84 -3.83
N LEU A 164 -0.24 -1.58 -3.48
CA LEU A 164 -0.33 -2.66 -2.49
C LEU A 164 -0.75 -2.15 -1.12
N PHE A 165 -0.21 -1.01 -0.68
CA PHE A 165 -0.57 -0.37 0.59
C PHE A 165 -2.01 0.16 0.57
N HIS A 166 -2.34 0.98 -0.42
CA HIS A 166 -3.64 1.63 -0.54
C HIS A 166 -4.78 0.72 -0.99
N LYS A 167 -4.47 -0.52 -1.40
CA LYS A 167 -5.49 -1.57 -1.57
C LYS A 167 -6.32 -1.79 -0.29
N THR A 168 -5.75 -1.52 0.89
CA THR A 168 -6.44 -1.73 2.16
C THR A 168 -6.35 -0.58 3.14
N VAL A 169 -5.42 0.36 2.95
CA VAL A 169 -5.30 1.58 3.76
C VAL A 169 -5.88 2.76 2.98
N PRO A 170 -6.92 3.45 3.48
CA PRO A 170 -7.54 4.53 2.72
C PRO A 170 -6.61 5.73 2.49
N GLU A 171 -6.48 6.18 1.23
CA GLU A 171 -5.65 7.34 0.83
C GLU A 171 -6.06 8.65 1.51
N PHE A 172 -7.34 8.80 1.87
CA PHE A 172 -7.84 10.00 2.56
C PHE A 172 -7.55 10.00 4.07
N LYS A 173 -7.02 8.90 4.62
CA LYS A 173 -6.75 8.76 6.06
C LYS A 173 -5.26 8.73 6.36
N TYR A 174 -4.47 8.14 5.47
CA TYR A 174 -3.03 8.02 5.62
C TYR A 174 -2.34 8.34 4.31
N ARG A 175 -1.30 9.16 4.37
CA ARG A 175 -0.43 9.47 3.24
C ARG A 175 0.91 8.74 3.41
N ILE A 176 1.42 8.18 2.33
CA ILE A 176 2.80 7.69 2.28
C ILE A 176 3.73 8.91 2.24
N LEU A 177 4.56 9.06 3.27
CA LEU A 177 5.54 10.15 3.33
C LEU A 177 6.75 9.85 2.46
N GLN A 178 7.30 8.64 2.58
CA GLN A 178 8.46 8.16 1.83
C GLN A 178 8.38 6.63 1.68
N ILE A 179 8.97 6.12 0.59
CA ILE A 179 9.23 4.69 0.39
C ILE A 179 10.75 4.53 0.34
N LEU A 180 11.30 3.76 1.27
CA LEU A 180 12.73 3.50 1.37
C LEU A 180 13.00 2.04 1.02
N ARG A 181 13.80 1.80 -0.01
CA ARG A 181 14.31 0.48 -0.37
C ARG A 181 15.49 0.15 0.52
N VAL A 182 15.37 -0.91 1.31
CA VAL A 182 16.46 -1.45 2.12
C VAL A 182 17.38 -2.26 1.22
N GLN A 183 18.65 -1.85 1.14
CA GLN A 183 19.71 -2.61 0.48
C GLN A 183 20.63 -3.17 1.56
N ASN A 184 20.55 -4.48 1.78
CA ASN A 184 21.43 -5.21 2.68
C ASN A 184 21.93 -6.43 1.90
N GLN A 185 23.19 -6.39 1.47
CA GLN A 185 23.76 -7.43 0.60
C GLN A 185 23.72 -8.79 1.29
N PHE A 186 24.24 -8.90 2.52
CA PHE A 186 24.29 -10.14 3.28
C PHE A 186 22.91 -10.80 3.46
N LEU A 187 21.90 -10.02 3.86
CA LEU A 187 20.54 -10.55 4.03
C LEU A 187 19.92 -10.95 2.69
N TRP A 188 20.22 -10.21 1.61
CA TRP A 188 19.76 -10.55 0.26
C TRP A 188 20.36 -11.87 -0.23
N GLU A 189 21.65 -12.11 -0.02
CA GLU A 189 22.28 -13.38 -0.43
C GLU A 189 21.67 -14.56 0.34
N LYS A 190 21.51 -14.40 1.66
CA LYS A 190 20.88 -15.40 2.53
C LYS A 190 19.46 -15.71 2.07
N TYR A 191 18.70 -14.67 1.74
CA TYR A 191 17.35 -14.77 1.19
C TYR A 191 17.33 -15.53 -0.14
N LYS A 192 18.16 -15.11 -1.10
CA LYS A 192 18.27 -15.70 -2.44
C LYS A 192 18.63 -17.18 -2.38
N ARG A 193 19.66 -17.53 -1.59
CA ARG A 193 20.09 -18.93 -1.40
C ARG A 193 18.97 -19.77 -0.79
N LYS A 194 18.24 -19.25 0.20
CA LYS A 194 17.09 -19.97 0.80
C LYS A 194 15.94 -20.13 -0.20
N LYS A 195 15.65 -19.10 -1.00
CA LYS A 195 14.62 -19.14 -2.05
C LYS A 195 14.93 -20.21 -3.09
N GLU A 196 16.18 -20.27 -3.56
CA GLU A 196 16.64 -21.28 -4.52
C GLU A 196 16.54 -22.69 -3.93
N TYR A 197 16.98 -22.89 -2.69
CA TYR A 197 16.83 -24.17 -1.99
C TYR A 197 15.37 -24.62 -1.90
N MET A 198 14.45 -23.72 -1.53
CA MET A 198 13.02 -24.03 -1.44
C MET A 198 12.43 -24.34 -2.82
N ASN A 199 12.78 -23.56 -3.85
CA ASN A 199 12.29 -23.76 -5.21
C ASN A 199 12.67 -25.12 -5.80
N ARG A 200 13.81 -25.71 -5.44
CA ARG A 200 14.22 -27.06 -5.90
C ARG A 200 13.24 -28.16 -5.46
N LYS A 201 12.50 -27.92 -4.38
CA LYS A 201 11.54 -28.87 -3.80
C LYS A 201 10.08 -28.55 -4.15
N MET A 202 9.83 -27.57 -5.03
CA MET A 202 8.49 -27.10 -5.36
C MET A 202 8.23 -27.25 -6.87
N PHE A 203 7.04 -27.73 -7.23
CA PHE A 203 6.61 -27.90 -8.62
C PHE A 203 5.30 -27.15 -8.88
N GLY A 204 5.08 -26.71 -10.13
CA GLY A 204 3.85 -26.04 -10.53
C GLY A 204 3.47 -24.83 -9.65
N ARG A 205 2.22 -24.82 -9.16
CA ARG A 205 1.67 -23.72 -8.33
C ARG A 205 2.45 -23.47 -7.04
N ASP A 206 3.09 -24.50 -6.46
CA ASP A 206 3.84 -24.37 -5.21
C ASP A 206 5.03 -23.42 -5.38
N ARG A 207 5.66 -23.43 -6.56
CA ARG A 207 6.78 -22.52 -6.87
C ARG A 207 6.31 -21.06 -6.95
N ILE A 208 5.08 -20.81 -7.40
CA ILE A 208 4.50 -19.47 -7.52
C ILE A 208 4.17 -18.89 -6.14
N ILE A 209 3.64 -19.72 -5.23
CA ILE A 209 3.26 -19.27 -3.87
C ILE A 209 4.44 -19.23 -2.89
N ASN A 210 5.63 -19.67 -3.31
CA ASN A 210 6.79 -19.76 -2.43
C ASN A 210 7.20 -18.39 -1.87
N GLU A 211 7.08 -17.31 -2.65
CA GLU A 211 7.41 -15.94 -2.25
C GLU A 211 6.16 -15.07 -2.24
N ARG A 212 5.96 -14.28 -1.18
CA ARG A 212 4.87 -13.30 -1.07
C ARG A 212 5.40 -11.96 -0.60
N HIS A 213 4.80 -10.89 -1.12
CA HIS A 213 4.96 -9.55 -0.56
C HIS A 213 3.95 -9.38 0.58
N LEU A 214 4.44 -9.23 1.81
CA LEU A 214 3.61 -9.11 3.01
C LEU A 214 4.02 -7.91 3.85
N PHE A 215 3.06 -7.35 4.57
CA PHE A 215 3.26 -6.19 5.42
C PHE A 215 3.66 -6.57 6.84
N HIS A 216 4.46 -5.73 7.47
CA HIS A 216 4.81 -5.81 8.88
C HIS A 216 4.86 -4.41 9.47
N GLY A 217 3.86 -4.06 10.29
CA GLY A 217 3.84 -2.78 11.01
C GLY A 217 4.71 -2.87 12.24
N THR A 218 5.46 -1.80 12.52
CA THR A 218 6.39 -1.78 13.65
C THR A 218 6.58 -0.36 14.20
N SER A 219 7.32 -0.22 15.28
CA SER A 219 7.68 1.06 15.89
C SER A 219 9.02 1.58 15.34
N GLN A 220 9.19 2.91 15.38
CA GLN A 220 10.38 3.57 14.83
C GLN A 220 11.70 3.04 15.41
N ASP A 221 11.72 2.72 16.71
CA ASP A 221 12.91 2.30 17.46
C ASP A 221 13.52 0.98 16.98
N VAL A 222 12.75 0.12 16.31
CA VAL A 222 13.23 -1.18 15.83
C VAL A 222 13.49 -1.22 14.32
N VAL A 223 13.21 -0.15 13.59
CA VAL A 223 13.37 -0.11 12.13
C VAL A 223 14.82 -0.39 11.73
N ASP A 224 15.78 0.30 12.36
CA ASP A 224 17.21 0.13 12.10
C ASP A 224 17.67 -1.31 12.35
N GLY A 225 17.27 -1.87 13.51
CA GLY A 225 17.58 -3.25 13.88
C GLY A 225 17.02 -4.26 12.87
N ILE A 226 15.80 -4.07 12.37
CA ILE A 226 15.21 -4.95 11.34
C ILE A 226 15.97 -4.81 10.01
N CYS A 227 16.32 -3.59 9.59
CA CYS A 227 17.09 -3.37 8.36
C CYS A 227 18.49 -4.02 8.41
N LYS A 228 19.13 -3.98 9.58
CA LYS A 228 20.47 -4.53 9.80
C LYS A 228 20.48 -6.05 9.99
N HIS A 229 19.56 -6.57 10.80
CA HIS A 229 19.61 -7.95 11.29
C HIS A 229 18.46 -8.85 10.82
N ASN A 230 17.55 -8.32 10.00
CA ASN A 230 16.30 -8.96 9.59
C ASN A 230 15.28 -9.09 10.75
N PHE A 231 14.10 -9.63 10.45
CA PHE A 231 13.09 -9.95 11.45
C PHE A 231 13.56 -11.09 12.36
N ASP A 232 13.63 -10.84 13.66
CA ASP A 232 14.04 -11.84 14.65
C ASP A 232 12.83 -12.50 15.32
N PRO A 233 12.54 -13.79 15.04
CA PRO A 233 11.43 -14.49 15.67
C PRO A 233 11.57 -14.63 17.20
N ARG A 234 12.78 -14.47 17.75
CA ARG A 234 13.03 -14.54 19.21
C ARG A 234 12.51 -13.31 19.96
N VAL A 235 12.27 -12.21 19.24
CA VAL A 235 11.72 -10.96 19.79
C VAL A 235 10.19 -10.95 19.70
N CYS A 236 9.57 -12.11 19.41
CA CYS A 236 8.11 -12.26 19.47
C CYS A 236 7.59 -12.10 20.92
N GLY A 237 6.30 -11.77 21.06
CA GLY A 237 5.64 -11.68 22.38
C GLY A 237 5.11 -10.29 22.76
N LYS A 238 5.47 -9.22 22.02
CA LYS A 238 4.80 -7.92 22.19
C LYS A 238 3.32 -7.95 21.74
N HIS A 239 2.97 -8.91 20.89
CA HIS A 239 1.61 -9.14 20.38
C HIS A 239 1.30 -10.64 20.46
N ALA A 240 0.01 -10.99 20.60
CA ALA A 240 -0.45 -12.36 20.82
C ALA A 240 0.12 -13.35 19.78
N THR A 241 0.86 -14.36 20.24
CA THR A 241 1.49 -15.39 19.39
C THR A 241 0.51 -16.52 19.04
N MET A 242 -0.70 -16.20 18.59
CA MET A 242 -1.79 -17.19 18.42
C MET A 242 -1.42 -18.37 17.49
N PHE A 243 -0.53 -18.14 16.52
CA PHE A 243 -0.15 -19.14 15.51
C PHE A 243 1.31 -19.59 15.63
N GLY A 244 1.94 -19.37 16.79
CA GLY A 244 3.31 -19.78 17.10
C GLY A 244 4.25 -18.61 17.42
N GLN A 245 5.43 -18.96 17.94
CA GLN A 245 6.51 -18.05 18.27
C GLN A 245 7.33 -17.75 17.01
N GLY A 246 7.07 -16.58 16.41
CA GLY A 246 7.71 -16.17 15.18
C GLY A 246 7.46 -14.72 14.79
N SER A 247 8.00 -14.31 13.65
CA SER A 247 7.75 -13.00 13.05
C SER A 247 6.45 -13.03 12.25
N TYR A 248 5.54 -12.10 12.55
CA TYR A 248 4.20 -12.04 11.96
C TYR A 248 4.15 -11.09 10.76
N PHE A 249 3.44 -11.50 9.71
CA PHE A 249 3.25 -10.70 8.50
C PHE A 249 1.79 -10.76 8.04
N ALA A 250 1.30 -9.70 7.40
CA ALA A 250 -0.07 -9.60 6.94
C ALA A 250 -0.18 -9.39 5.44
N LYS A 251 -1.20 -10.00 4.82
CA LYS A 251 -1.56 -9.70 3.42
C LYS A 251 -2.15 -8.29 3.26
N LYS A 252 -2.84 -7.78 4.29
CA LYS A 252 -3.50 -6.47 4.29
C LYS A 252 -2.64 -5.49 5.07
N ALA A 253 -2.26 -4.38 4.44
CA ALA A 253 -1.53 -3.30 5.10
C ALA A 253 -2.33 -2.72 6.28
N SER A 254 -3.66 -2.60 6.15
CA SER A 254 -4.52 -2.13 7.25
C SER A 254 -4.47 -3.00 8.51
N TYR A 255 -4.20 -4.31 8.38
CA TYR A 255 -4.01 -5.17 9.54
C TYR A 255 -2.64 -4.92 10.20
N SER A 256 -1.59 -4.79 9.39
CA SER A 256 -0.26 -4.42 9.88
C SER A 256 -0.23 -3.04 10.54
N HIS A 257 -1.08 -2.11 10.08
CA HIS A 257 -1.19 -0.76 10.64
C HIS A 257 -1.50 -0.77 12.15
N ASN A 258 -2.30 -1.74 12.62
CA ASN A 258 -2.63 -1.89 14.05
C ASN A 258 -1.40 -2.17 14.94
N PHE A 259 -0.30 -2.63 14.34
CA PHE A 259 0.98 -2.92 15.00
C PHE A 259 2.04 -1.85 14.72
N SER A 260 1.72 -0.87 13.88
CA SER A 260 2.60 0.27 13.60
C SER A 260 2.40 1.35 14.66
N LYS A 261 3.25 1.36 15.69
CA LYS A 261 3.17 2.38 16.74
C LYS A 261 3.53 3.75 16.17
N LYS A 262 2.62 4.70 16.34
CA LYS A 262 2.81 6.11 15.96
C LYS A 262 4.01 6.70 16.71
N SER A 263 4.93 7.35 15.99
CA SER A 263 6.08 8.05 16.59
C SER A 263 5.65 9.36 17.26
N SER A 264 6.57 10.02 17.98
CA SER A 264 6.34 11.33 18.59
C SER A 264 5.94 12.42 17.59
N LYS A 265 6.41 12.31 16.34
CA LYS A 265 6.04 13.22 15.22
C LYS A 265 4.76 12.79 14.51
N GLY A 266 4.13 11.73 14.98
CA GLY A 266 2.91 11.20 14.40
C GLY A 266 3.08 10.29 13.19
N VAL A 267 4.30 9.79 12.95
CA VAL A 267 4.63 8.96 11.79
C VAL A 267 4.50 7.47 12.12
N HIS A 268 3.98 6.70 11.17
CA HIS A 268 3.87 5.24 11.25
C HIS A 268 4.95 4.58 10.38
N PHE A 269 5.51 3.47 10.85
CA PHE A 269 6.53 2.69 10.14
C PHE A 269 6.00 1.29 9.80
N MET A 270 6.21 0.87 8.55
CA MET A 270 5.76 -0.41 8.04
C MET A 270 6.73 -0.93 6.99
N PHE A 271 7.06 -2.22 7.07
CA PHE A 271 7.80 -2.93 6.04
C PHE A 271 6.85 -3.60 5.06
N LEU A 272 7.19 -3.55 3.77
CA LEU A 272 6.74 -4.51 2.77
C LEU A 272 7.89 -5.48 2.50
N ALA A 273 7.76 -6.72 2.98
CA ALA A 273 8.82 -7.72 2.95
C ALA A 273 8.54 -8.80 1.90
N LYS A 274 9.61 -9.32 1.28
CA LYS A 274 9.58 -10.58 0.52
C LYS A 274 9.70 -11.74 1.51
N VAL A 275 8.63 -12.50 1.68
CA VAL A 275 8.54 -13.60 2.65
C VAL A 275 8.45 -14.93 1.91
N LEU A 276 9.35 -15.86 2.24
CA LEU A 276 9.32 -17.22 1.74
C LEU A 276 8.29 -18.05 2.52
N THR A 277 7.05 -18.09 2.05
CA THR A 277 5.96 -18.80 2.73
C THR A 277 5.94 -20.29 2.43
N GLY A 278 6.45 -20.72 1.28
CA GLY A 278 6.39 -22.12 0.85
C GLY A 278 4.99 -22.73 0.97
N ARG A 279 4.94 -24.03 1.31
CA ARG A 279 3.72 -24.69 1.81
C ARG A 279 3.51 -24.28 3.25
N TYR A 280 2.27 -23.90 3.58
CA TYR A 280 1.89 -23.44 4.91
C TYR A 280 0.62 -24.16 5.38
N THR A 281 0.47 -24.25 6.70
CA THR A 281 -0.72 -24.76 7.37
C THR A 281 -1.08 -23.85 8.54
N MET A 282 -2.18 -24.12 9.21
CA MET A 282 -2.59 -23.40 10.40
C MET A 282 -1.62 -23.71 11.56
N GLY A 283 -1.05 -22.66 12.14
CA GLY A 283 -0.18 -22.78 13.32
C GLY A 283 -0.98 -22.85 14.62
N SER A 284 -0.27 -23.07 15.73
CA SER A 284 -0.82 -23.04 17.09
C SER A 284 0.14 -22.35 18.06
N HIS A 285 -0.38 -21.86 19.18
CA HIS A 285 0.32 -20.91 20.06
C HIS A 285 1.70 -21.38 20.57
N GLY A 286 1.83 -22.67 20.90
CA GLY A 286 3.07 -23.24 21.45
C GLY A 286 4.16 -23.55 20.42
N MET A 287 3.89 -23.36 19.13
CA MET A 287 4.81 -23.79 18.07
C MET A 287 6.03 -22.88 17.97
N ARG A 288 7.22 -23.45 18.07
CA ARG A 288 8.50 -22.75 17.82
C ARG A 288 9.04 -22.95 16.41
N ARG A 289 8.44 -23.90 15.68
CA ARG A 289 8.76 -24.26 14.29
C ARG A 289 7.46 -24.67 13.58
N PRO A 290 7.39 -24.54 12.25
CA PRO A 290 6.29 -25.13 11.47
C PRO A 290 6.17 -26.65 11.73
N PRO A 291 4.95 -27.23 11.59
CA PRO A 291 4.71 -28.65 11.82
C PRO A 291 5.28 -29.51 10.68
#